data_AF-G3J8W5-F1
#
_entry.id   AF-G3J8W5-F1
#
_cell.length_a   1.000
_cell.length_b   1.000
_cell.length_c   1.000
_cell.angle_alpha   90.00
_cell.angle_beta   90.00
_cell.angle_gamma   90.00
#
_symmetry.space_group_name_H-M   'P 1'
#
loop_
_entity.id
_entity.type
_entity.pdbx_description
1 polymer ?
#
loop_
_entity_poly.entity_id
_entity_poly.type
_entity_poly.pdbx_seq_one_letter_code
_entity_poly.pdbx_strand_id
1 'polypeptide(L)'
;MSTEGEKPAAGAGDTSGGPTQPPPSGETKSSSKDAPATGAAPAGDKKLSGAELKKKAKEEKAARRMQAKVMQTAAAPPGAAAAAAAAAAAKGKAKQDGGAGASAHGSKTAPRTAPTEPPKPKATVPACFSHLSMAKRMSITQADKDVHPVMLQLGQKMSTFAISDSITRAEATLLAFKQVIESYTTPHGATLSRHLTSVVLKNQIEYLTACRPMCFSMGNAIRWLKLQISKVDIDLPDADAKKQLGEAIDAYLHERVTLADIVIVKTAADMLTDDDVVVTYARHRLVERALLRARADGKRFRVVLVDDPFERVGLTHAKRLSAAGVPVAYSHDLGALRTNLQGATCVLIAAEAMFSNGAVYARAGTCDIATVARDLQLRVVALCESINFTERVSADSLTYNEIDPERNSSEAFRLLFDTTTDKFISMVVTELGNSSAKSVPAILRKLEEL
;
A
#
# COMPACT_ATOMS: atom_id res chain seq x y z
N MET A 1 -59.63 -21.26 52.55
CA MET A 1 -60.00 -20.85 51.19
C MET A 1 -58.73 -20.97 50.35
N SER A 2 -58.25 -22.17 50.00
CA SER A 2 -58.95 -23.32 49.34
C SER A 2 -59.35 -22.90 47.92
N THR A 3 -59.01 -23.60 46.84
CA THR A 3 -58.66 -25.04 46.59
C THR A 3 -57.51 -25.15 45.55
N GLU A 4 -56.55 -26.08 45.62
CA GLU A 4 -56.55 -27.50 45.15
C GLU A 4 -56.88 -27.66 43.63
N GLY A 5 -56.24 -28.53 42.83
CA GLY A 5 -55.15 -29.51 43.01
C GLY A 5 -54.46 -29.77 41.65
N GLU A 6 -53.75 -30.85 41.33
CA GLU A 6 -53.26 -32.03 42.08
C GLU A 6 -52.03 -32.64 41.32
N LYS A 7 -51.33 -33.59 41.95
CA LYS A 7 -50.10 -34.29 41.47
C LYS A 7 -50.47 -35.80 41.29
N PRO A 8 -49.56 -36.82 41.26
CA PRO A 8 -48.20 -36.98 40.72
C PRO A 8 -48.02 -38.34 39.93
N ALA A 9 -46.73 -38.75 39.77
CA ALA A 9 -46.21 -40.14 39.82
C ALA A 9 -46.04 -40.94 38.51
N ALA A 10 -45.17 -41.96 38.41
CA ALA A 10 -43.84 -42.24 39.01
C ALA A 10 -43.25 -43.53 38.36
N GLY A 11 -41.93 -43.75 38.45
CA GLY A 11 -41.24 -44.99 38.03
C GLY A 11 -40.03 -44.69 37.13
N ALA A 12 -38.77 -44.67 37.58
CA ALA A 12 -37.96 -45.67 38.31
C ALA A 12 -37.46 -46.82 37.42
N GLY A 13 -36.13 -46.93 37.28
CA GLY A 13 -35.45 -47.90 36.42
C GLY A 13 -33.95 -47.58 36.29
N ASP A 14 -33.17 -47.96 37.31
CA ASP A 14 -31.72 -47.77 37.39
C ASP A 14 -30.97 -48.93 36.71
N THR A 15 -29.79 -48.68 36.11
CA THR A 15 -28.54 -49.47 36.28
C THR A 15 -27.45 -49.13 35.26
N SER A 16 -26.36 -48.57 35.79
CA SER A 16 -24.95 -48.69 35.40
C SER A 16 -24.51 -49.56 34.19
N GLY A 17 -23.58 -49.03 33.37
CA GLY A 17 -22.65 -49.87 32.61
C GLY A 17 -21.94 -49.19 31.42
N GLY A 18 -20.63 -48.97 31.51
CA GLY A 18 -19.73 -48.76 30.37
C GLY A 18 -18.37 -49.43 30.66
N PRO A 19 -17.34 -49.31 29.80
CA PRO A 19 -17.32 -48.76 28.44
C PRO A 19 -16.67 -49.69 27.38
N THR A 20 -17.08 -49.65 26.11
CA THR A 20 -16.38 -50.39 25.02
C THR A 20 -16.58 -49.79 23.61
N GLN A 21 -15.46 -49.44 22.96
CA GLN A 21 -15.24 -49.70 21.52
C GLN A 21 -15.10 -51.23 21.32
N PRO A 22 -15.34 -51.86 20.14
CA PRO A 22 -14.72 -51.54 18.82
C PRO A 22 -15.69 -51.87 17.64
N PRO A 23 -15.30 -52.30 16.40
CA PRO A 23 -13.99 -52.36 15.74
C PRO A 23 -13.90 -51.81 14.30
N PRO A 24 -12.68 -51.66 13.75
CA PRO A 24 -12.41 -51.62 12.31
C PRO A 24 -12.23 -53.04 11.74
N SER A 25 -12.61 -53.26 10.48
CA SER A 25 -12.34 -54.51 9.75
C SER A 25 -11.10 -54.41 8.86
N GLY A 26 -10.09 -55.21 9.16
CA GLY A 26 -9.10 -55.66 8.17
C GLY A 26 -9.68 -56.74 7.24
N GLU A 27 -8.89 -57.54 6.52
CA GLU A 27 -7.45 -57.77 6.67
C GLU A 27 -6.87 -58.60 5.50
N THR A 28 -5.67 -58.24 4.94
CA THR A 28 -4.66 -59.16 4.30
C THR A 28 -5.08 -60.19 3.21
N LYS A 29 -4.28 -61.04 2.53
CA LYS A 29 -2.87 -61.57 2.50
C LYS A 29 -2.54 -61.89 0.99
N SER A 30 -1.35 -62.27 0.48
CA SER A 30 0.08 -62.03 0.77
C SER A 30 0.97 -62.85 -0.21
N SER A 31 2.22 -62.44 -0.52
CA SER A 31 3.31 -63.22 -1.18
C SER A 31 3.12 -63.56 -2.70
N SER A 32 4.14 -63.90 -3.52
CA SER A 32 5.56 -64.29 -3.30
C SER A 32 6.52 -64.00 -4.50
N LYS A 33 7.83 -64.04 -4.22
CA LYS A 33 9.08 -64.24 -5.04
C LYS A 33 8.94 -64.79 -6.49
N ASP A 34 9.84 -64.55 -7.47
CA ASP A 34 11.29 -64.89 -7.48
C ASP A 34 12.13 -64.15 -8.58
N ALA A 35 13.46 -64.39 -8.62
CA ALA A 35 14.46 -63.90 -9.61
C ALA A 35 15.28 -65.12 -10.16
N PRO A 36 16.48 -65.03 -10.82
CA PRO A 36 17.20 -63.97 -11.56
C PRO A 36 17.77 -64.46 -12.95
N ALA A 37 18.53 -63.62 -13.70
CA ALA A 37 19.69 -63.99 -14.58
C ALA A 37 20.19 -62.81 -15.47
N THR A 38 21.27 -62.09 -15.10
CA THR A 38 22.65 -62.14 -15.66
C THR A 38 22.92 -61.58 -17.08
N GLY A 39 23.77 -60.54 -17.15
CA GLY A 39 24.47 -60.02 -18.33
C GLY A 39 25.47 -58.92 -17.91
N ALA A 40 26.71 -58.91 -18.41
CA ALA A 40 27.85 -58.23 -17.74
C ALA A 40 28.51 -57.07 -18.53
N ALA A 41 29.40 -56.35 -17.81
CA ALA A 41 30.40 -55.35 -18.26
C ALA A 41 29.90 -53.90 -18.56
N PRO A 42 30.80 -52.90 -18.58
CA PRO A 42 31.78 -52.57 -17.54
C PRO A 42 31.68 -51.11 -17.06
N ALA A 43 32.50 -50.72 -16.08
CA ALA A 43 32.45 -49.39 -15.47
C ALA A 43 33.18 -48.29 -16.27
N GLY A 44 32.62 -47.07 -16.26
CA GLY A 44 33.37 -45.84 -16.53
C GLY A 44 32.64 -44.75 -17.31
N ASP A 45 31.89 -43.88 -16.63
CA ASP A 45 32.08 -42.42 -16.79
C ASP A 45 31.28 -41.58 -15.77
N LYS A 46 31.95 -40.60 -15.16
CA LYS A 46 31.30 -39.65 -14.22
C LYS A 46 30.66 -38.51 -15.00
N LYS A 47 29.32 -38.44 -15.03
CA LYS A 47 28.61 -37.23 -15.46
C LYS A 47 28.85 -36.09 -14.45
N LEU A 48 29.50 -35.02 -14.94
CA LEU A 48 29.75 -33.77 -14.21
C LEU A 48 28.45 -33.10 -13.77
N SER A 49 28.51 -32.36 -12.66
CA SER A 49 27.33 -31.72 -12.06
C SER A 49 26.93 -30.44 -12.79
N GLY A 50 25.65 -30.05 -12.68
CA GLY A 50 25.11 -28.84 -13.32
C GLY A 50 25.77 -27.52 -12.89
N ALA A 51 26.54 -27.50 -11.80
CA ALA A 51 27.33 -26.35 -11.37
C ALA A 51 28.55 -26.09 -12.27
N GLU A 52 29.21 -27.16 -12.74
CA GLU A 52 30.43 -27.09 -13.54
C GLU A 52 30.14 -26.64 -14.98
N LEU A 53 29.00 -27.08 -15.54
CA LEU A 53 28.48 -26.62 -16.82
C LEU A 53 28.14 -25.12 -16.80
N LYS A 54 27.53 -24.62 -15.71
CA LYS A 54 27.25 -23.18 -15.56
C LYS A 54 28.51 -22.33 -15.41
N LYS A 55 29.57 -22.88 -14.79
CA LYS A 55 30.87 -22.19 -14.67
C LYS A 55 31.55 -22.05 -16.04
N LYS A 56 31.67 -23.15 -16.80
CA LYS A 56 32.24 -23.14 -18.16
C LYS A 56 31.48 -22.21 -19.11
N ALA A 57 30.14 -22.24 -19.10
CA ALA A 57 29.33 -21.34 -19.94
C ALA A 57 29.52 -19.84 -19.60
N LYS A 58 29.83 -19.50 -18.34
CA LYS A 58 30.10 -18.12 -17.89
C LYS A 58 31.50 -17.66 -18.32
N GLU A 59 32.49 -18.56 -18.26
CA GLU A 59 33.87 -18.34 -18.71
C GLU A 59 33.94 -18.19 -20.24
N GLU A 60 33.25 -19.04 -21.00
CA GLU A 60 33.16 -18.95 -22.47
C GLU A 60 32.50 -17.63 -22.93
N LYS A 61 31.42 -17.20 -22.25
CA LYS A 61 30.75 -15.92 -22.54
C LYS A 61 31.61 -14.70 -22.18
N ALA A 62 32.52 -14.83 -21.21
CA ALA A 62 33.53 -13.80 -20.91
C ALA A 62 34.63 -13.76 -21.98
N ALA A 63 35.13 -14.92 -22.43
CA ALA A 63 36.11 -15.03 -23.50
C ALA A 63 35.60 -14.43 -24.83
N ARG A 64 34.35 -14.75 -25.22
CA ARG A 64 33.70 -14.14 -26.40
C ARG A 64 33.58 -12.61 -26.29
N ARG A 65 33.34 -12.07 -25.09
CA ARG A 65 33.29 -10.61 -24.86
C ARG A 65 34.68 -9.95 -24.94
N MET A 66 35.74 -10.64 -24.53
CA MET A 66 37.12 -10.15 -24.74
C MET A 66 37.50 -10.18 -26.23
N GLN A 67 37.20 -11.28 -26.95
CA GLN A 67 37.50 -11.38 -28.38
C GLN A 67 36.77 -10.32 -29.22
N ALA A 68 35.48 -10.08 -28.95
CA ALA A 68 34.72 -9.01 -29.61
C ALA A 68 35.32 -7.61 -29.38
N LYS A 69 35.92 -7.38 -28.20
CA LYS A 69 36.56 -6.10 -27.86
C LYS A 69 37.91 -5.89 -28.56
N VAL A 70 38.63 -6.98 -28.87
CA VAL A 70 39.88 -6.96 -29.67
C VAL A 70 39.59 -6.74 -31.16
N MET A 71 38.49 -7.29 -31.69
CA MET A 71 38.11 -7.10 -33.09
C MET A 71 37.63 -5.67 -33.41
N GLN A 72 37.05 -4.94 -32.45
CA GLN A 72 36.66 -3.53 -32.64
C GLN A 72 37.83 -2.55 -32.70
N THR A 73 39.03 -2.92 -32.23
CA THR A 73 40.24 -2.08 -32.29
C THR A 73 41.06 -2.23 -33.58
N ALA A 74 40.63 -3.08 -34.53
CA ALA A 74 41.40 -3.40 -35.73
C ALA A 74 40.92 -2.67 -37.02
N ALA A 75 39.98 -1.72 -36.93
CA ALA A 75 39.34 -1.09 -38.09
C ALA A 75 39.16 0.44 -37.97
N ALA A 76 40.27 1.18 -37.88
CA ALA A 76 40.33 2.62 -38.21
C ALA A 76 41.76 3.02 -38.67
N PRO A 77 41.95 3.91 -39.66
CA PRO A 77 43.28 4.26 -40.18
C PRO A 77 44.10 5.19 -39.26
N PRO A 78 45.44 5.24 -39.40
CA PRO A 78 46.32 5.98 -38.49
C PRO A 78 46.32 7.49 -38.79
N GLY A 79 46.00 8.31 -37.78
CA GLY A 79 45.98 9.77 -37.90
C GLY A 79 45.94 10.50 -36.55
N ALA A 80 47.12 10.74 -35.97
CA ALA A 80 47.41 11.75 -34.94
C ALA A 80 46.48 11.85 -33.72
N ALA A 81 46.71 11.01 -32.70
CA ALA A 81 46.36 11.34 -31.31
C ALA A 81 47.38 10.74 -30.31
N ALA A 82 48.42 11.51 -30.01
CA ALA A 82 49.20 11.40 -28.77
C ALA A 82 49.53 12.86 -28.36
N ALA A 83 48.91 13.42 -27.31
CA ALA A 83 49.18 13.11 -25.90
C ALA A 83 50.68 13.31 -25.60
N ALA A 84 51.15 14.41 -25.00
CA ALA A 84 50.61 15.16 -23.85
C ALA A 84 50.53 14.33 -22.56
N ALA A 85 51.64 13.73 -22.15
CA ALA A 85 52.08 13.48 -20.77
C ALA A 85 53.49 12.86 -20.79
N ALA A 86 54.47 13.23 -19.96
CA ALA A 86 54.60 14.37 -19.06
C ALA A 86 56.11 14.60 -18.78
N ALA A 87 56.53 15.84 -18.53
CA ALA A 87 57.82 16.13 -17.92
C ALA A 87 57.72 17.40 -17.07
N ALA A 88 58.12 17.32 -15.82
CA ALA A 88 58.12 18.46 -14.90
C ALA A 88 59.35 19.34 -15.14
N ALA A 89 59.20 20.66 -15.00
CA ALA A 89 60.14 21.53 -14.26
C ALA A 89 59.76 23.02 -14.32
N ALA A 90 60.26 23.75 -13.31
CA ALA A 90 60.67 25.16 -13.34
C ALA A 90 59.61 26.29 -13.37
N LYS A 91 59.56 26.97 -12.21
CA LYS A 91 59.76 28.44 -12.01
C LYS A 91 58.87 29.45 -12.76
N GLY A 92 58.38 30.44 -12.00
CA GLY A 92 58.29 31.82 -12.50
C GLY A 92 57.26 32.73 -11.82
N LYS A 93 57.71 33.75 -11.09
CA LYS A 93 56.89 34.92 -10.67
C LYS A 93 56.91 36.01 -11.76
N ALA A 94 55.84 36.81 -11.82
CA ALA A 94 55.67 38.20 -12.30
C ALA A 94 54.36 38.28 -13.11
N LYS A 95 53.40 39.21 -12.94
CA LYS A 95 53.34 40.61 -12.48
C LYS A 95 54.00 41.65 -13.40
N GLN A 96 53.26 42.08 -14.42
CA GLN A 96 52.99 43.47 -14.82
C GLN A 96 51.74 43.44 -15.74
N ASP A 97 50.66 44.24 -15.63
CA ASP A 97 50.43 45.65 -15.29
C ASP A 97 50.60 46.60 -16.50
N GLY A 98 49.62 47.50 -16.69
CA GLY A 98 49.63 48.60 -17.67
C GLY A 98 48.86 48.41 -19.00
N GLY A 99 48.05 49.42 -19.37
CA GLY A 99 47.57 49.59 -20.76
C GLY A 99 46.11 50.07 -20.92
N ALA A 100 45.82 51.35 -20.65
CA ALA A 100 44.51 51.93 -20.95
C ALA A 100 44.35 52.28 -22.45
N GLY A 101 43.11 52.17 -22.98
CA GLY A 101 42.76 52.60 -24.32
C GLY A 101 41.24 52.70 -24.49
N ALA A 102 40.74 53.89 -24.87
CA ALA A 102 39.31 54.16 -24.96
C ALA A 102 38.77 54.05 -26.40
N SER A 103 37.53 53.58 -26.57
CA SER A 103 36.42 54.36 -27.17
C SER A 103 35.25 53.48 -27.68
N ALA A 104 34.13 54.17 -27.95
CA ALA A 104 33.09 53.84 -28.94
C ALA A 104 32.20 52.58 -28.77
N HIS A 105 30.97 52.85 -28.27
CA HIS A 105 29.69 52.47 -28.87
C HIS A 105 29.53 51.08 -29.53
N GLY A 106 28.73 50.21 -28.91
CA GLY A 106 28.23 48.98 -29.51
C GLY A 106 27.03 48.40 -28.75
N SER A 107 25.81 48.84 -29.11
CA SER A 107 24.57 48.32 -28.51
C SER A 107 24.37 46.84 -28.82
N LYS A 108 24.46 45.97 -27.79
CA LYS A 108 23.82 44.64 -27.76
C LYS A 108 23.34 44.34 -26.34
N THR A 109 22.03 44.36 -26.15
CA THR A 109 21.36 43.94 -24.91
C THR A 109 21.59 42.45 -24.67
N ALA A 110 22.36 42.10 -23.64
CA ALA A 110 22.44 40.73 -23.15
C ALA A 110 21.12 40.35 -22.43
N PRO A 111 20.60 39.11 -22.61
CA PRO A 111 19.43 38.66 -21.86
C PRO A 111 19.80 38.55 -20.37
N ARG A 112 18.97 39.13 -19.49
CA ARG A 112 19.12 38.98 -18.05
C ARG A 112 18.93 37.52 -17.68
N THR A 113 20.01 36.82 -17.35
CA THR A 113 19.95 35.52 -16.69
C THR A 113 19.28 35.71 -15.33
N ALA A 114 18.15 35.03 -15.13
CA ALA A 114 17.55 34.93 -13.80
C ALA A 114 18.56 34.23 -12.86
N PRO A 115 18.60 34.58 -11.56
CA PRO A 115 19.45 33.87 -10.61
C PRO A 115 19.05 32.39 -10.57
N THR A 116 19.97 31.51 -10.96
CA THR A 116 19.82 30.09 -10.71
C THR A 116 19.85 29.87 -9.20
N GLU A 117 18.74 29.42 -8.62
CA GLU A 117 18.73 28.95 -7.22
C GLU A 117 19.86 27.92 -7.03
N PRO A 118 20.57 27.95 -5.88
CA PRO A 118 21.55 26.92 -5.58
C PRO A 118 20.85 25.55 -5.58
N PRO A 119 21.50 24.48 -6.08
CA PRO A 119 20.89 23.17 -6.14
C PRO A 119 20.51 22.72 -4.74
N LYS A 120 19.21 22.54 -4.50
CA LYS A 120 18.68 22.09 -3.20
C LYS A 120 19.44 20.82 -2.78
N PRO A 121 19.91 20.74 -1.52
CA PRO A 121 20.67 19.58 -1.06
C PRO A 121 19.82 18.33 -1.30
N LYS A 122 20.37 17.35 -2.03
CA LYS A 122 19.67 16.11 -2.31
C LYS A 122 19.40 15.42 -0.97
N ALA A 123 18.12 15.27 -0.62
CA ALA A 123 17.72 14.57 0.59
C ALA A 123 18.19 13.11 0.54
N THR A 124 19.32 12.84 1.16
CA THR A 124 19.89 11.50 1.31
C THR A 124 19.30 10.85 2.55
N VAL A 125 18.21 10.12 2.36
CA VAL A 125 17.69 9.15 3.34
C VAL A 125 18.86 8.23 3.76
N PRO A 126 19.11 8.01 5.06
CA PRO A 126 20.19 7.15 5.51
C PRO A 126 20.09 5.72 4.95
N ALA A 127 21.22 5.06 4.72
CA ALA A 127 21.26 3.78 4.01
C ALA A 127 20.40 2.67 4.66
N CYS A 128 20.26 2.68 5.99
CA CYS A 128 19.39 1.78 6.76
C CYS A 128 17.89 1.97 6.52
N PHE A 129 17.49 3.07 5.88
CA PHE A 129 16.12 3.40 5.50
C PHE A 129 15.94 3.46 3.97
N SER A 130 16.93 2.98 3.19
CA SER A 130 16.90 3.04 1.72
C SER A 130 15.83 2.16 1.06
N HIS A 131 15.22 1.24 1.81
CA HIS A 131 14.05 0.47 1.39
C HIS A 131 12.74 1.26 1.49
N LEU A 132 12.71 2.35 2.26
CA LEU A 132 11.52 3.17 2.41
C LEU A 132 11.20 3.92 1.12
N SER A 133 9.92 3.97 0.82
CA SER A 133 9.39 4.51 -0.42
C SER A 133 8.98 5.98 -0.25
N MET A 134 9.01 6.76 -1.32
CA MET A 134 8.72 8.20 -1.28
C MET A 134 8.06 8.61 -2.61
N ALA A 135 7.05 9.48 -2.54
CA ALA A 135 6.42 10.06 -3.72
C ALA A 135 7.42 10.86 -4.58
N LYS A 136 7.27 10.80 -5.90
CA LYS A 136 8.13 11.49 -6.87
C LYS A 136 7.26 12.28 -7.84
N ARG A 137 7.48 13.59 -7.89
CA ARG A 137 6.87 14.50 -8.88
C ARG A 137 7.56 14.29 -10.24
N MET A 138 7.14 13.27 -10.96
CA MET A 138 7.62 12.99 -12.32
C MET A 138 7.04 14.00 -13.31
N SER A 139 7.85 14.46 -14.27
CA SER A 139 7.32 15.23 -15.39
C SER A 139 6.48 14.32 -16.29
N ILE A 140 5.41 14.86 -16.89
CA ILE A 140 4.62 14.16 -17.91
C ILE A 140 5.52 13.70 -19.08
N THR A 141 6.57 14.47 -19.40
CA THR A 141 7.56 14.13 -20.44
C THR A 141 8.50 12.98 -20.08
N GLN A 142 8.48 12.48 -18.84
CA GLN A 142 9.26 11.33 -18.37
C GLN A 142 8.45 10.03 -18.30
N ALA A 143 7.14 10.09 -18.59
CA ALA A 143 6.30 8.90 -18.68
C ALA A 143 6.57 8.13 -19.98
N ASP A 144 6.25 6.84 -19.99
CA ASP A 144 6.23 6.07 -21.23
C ASP A 144 5.08 6.56 -22.14
N LYS A 145 5.25 6.44 -23.46
CA LYS A 145 4.24 6.79 -24.46
C LYS A 145 2.99 5.92 -24.34
N ASP A 146 3.15 4.71 -23.80
CA ASP A 146 2.06 3.76 -23.57
C ASP A 146 1.23 4.08 -22.31
N VAL A 147 1.55 5.15 -21.56
CA VAL A 147 0.75 5.58 -20.40
C VAL A 147 -0.42 6.44 -20.85
N HIS A 148 -1.63 6.04 -20.48
CA HIS A 148 -2.87 6.71 -20.86
C HIS A 148 -2.98 8.10 -20.21
N PRO A 149 -3.51 9.14 -20.89
CA PRO A 149 -3.57 10.50 -20.34
C PRO A 149 -4.28 10.63 -18.98
N VAL A 150 -5.28 9.81 -18.72
CA VAL A 150 -6.00 9.77 -17.44
C VAL A 150 -5.10 9.25 -16.31
N MET A 151 -4.23 8.27 -16.61
CA MET A 151 -3.24 7.76 -15.66
C MET A 151 -2.14 8.79 -15.40
N LEU A 152 -1.73 9.55 -16.43
CA LEU A 152 -0.80 10.68 -16.26
C LEU A 152 -1.35 11.70 -15.26
N GLN A 153 -2.61 12.13 -15.43
CA GLN A 153 -3.29 13.05 -14.51
C GLN A 153 -3.43 12.46 -13.10
N LEU A 154 -3.78 11.19 -12.97
CA LEU A 154 -3.90 10.50 -11.69
C LEU A 154 -2.55 10.46 -10.93
N GLY A 155 -1.46 10.11 -11.61
CA GLY A 155 -0.11 10.10 -11.04
C GLY A 155 0.34 11.48 -10.55
N GLN A 156 -0.04 12.57 -11.25
CA GLN A 156 0.20 13.93 -10.78
C GLN A 156 -0.59 14.24 -9.50
N LYS A 157 -1.90 13.92 -9.45
CA LYS A 157 -2.73 14.11 -8.24
C LYS A 157 -2.23 13.29 -7.05
N MET A 158 -1.69 12.09 -7.28
CA MET A 158 -1.10 11.24 -6.24
C MET A 158 0.23 11.81 -5.73
N SER A 159 1.16 12.16 -6.61
CA SER A 159 2.51 12.65 -6.25
C SER A 159 2.53 14.08 -5.67
N THR A 160 1.46 14.84 -5.87
CA THR A 160 1.23 16.16 -5.25
C THR A 160 0.37 16.08 -3.98
N PHE A 161 -0.02 14.88 -3.54
CA PHE A 161 -0.90 14.66 -2.37
C PHE A 161 -2.29 15.31 -2.48
N ALA A 162 -2.69 15.79 -3.66
CA ALA A 162 -4.05 16.28 -3.93
C ALA A 162 -5.13 15.19 -3.72
N ILE A 163 -4.76 13.92 -3.90
CA ILE A 163 -5.50 12.78 -3.35
C ILE A 163 -4.61 12.00 -2.37
N SER A 164 -4.85 12.21 -1.07
CA SER A 164 -4.08 11.60 0.03
C SER A 164 -4.69 10.29 0.52
N ASP A 165 -6.00 10.28 0.75
CA ASP A 165 -6.87 9.17 1.20
C ASP A 165 -6.72 7.91 0.34
N SER A 166 -6.49 6.76 0.98
CA SER A 166 -6.33 5.45 0.34
C SER A 166 -7.56 5.02 -0.47
N ILE A 167 -8.77 5.25 0.03
CA ILE A 167 -10.02 4.88 -0.66
C ILE A 167 -10.24 5.78 -1.88
N THR A 168 -10.12 7.09 -1.72
CA THR A 168 -10.21 8.05 -2.83
C THR A 168 -9.20 7.72 -3.94
N ARG A 169 -7.98 7.27 -3.57
CA ARG A 169 -6.96 6.81 -4.53
C ARG A 169 -7.35 5.50 -5.23
N ALA A 170 -7.90 4.52 -4.51
CA ALA A 170 -8.35 3.26 -5.09
C ALA A 170 -9.53 3.45 -6.06
N GLU A 171 -10.51 4.27 -5.68
CA GLU A 171 -11.65 4.67 -6.52
C GLU A 171 -11.18 5.35 -7.81
N ALA A 172 -10.36 6.41 -7.69
CA ALA A 172 -9.82 7.12 -8.84
C ALA A 172 -8.96 6.23 -9.76
N THR A 173 -8.30 5.20 -9.19
CA THR A 173 -7.52 4.21 -9.95
C THR A 173 -8.43 3.29 -10.77
N LEU A 174 -9.51 2.78 -10.18
CA LEU A 174 -10.47 1.94 -10.90
C LEU A 174 -11.24 2.72 -11.97
N LEU A 175 -11.67 3.95 -11.69
CA LEU A 175 -12.29 4.85 -12.68
C LEU A 175 -11.32 5.20 -13.82
N ALA A 176 -10.02 5.37 -13.54
CA ALA A 176 -9.02 5.53 -14.58
C ALA A 176 -8.82 4.26 -15.40
N PHE A 177 -8.82 3.07 -14.78
CA PHE A 177 -8.75 1.79 -15.51
C PHE A 177 -9.98 1.56 -16.39
N LYS A 178 -11.18 1.97 -15.97
CA LYS A 178 -12.39 1.92 -16.80
C LYS A 178 -12.19 2.68 -18.12
N GLN A 179 -11.71 3.92 -18.05
CA GLN A 179 -11.41 4.73 -19.25
C GLN A 179 -10.27 4.16 -20.11
N VAL A 180 -9.29 3.48 -19.50
CA VAL A 180 -8.23 2.75 -20.23
C VAL A 180 -8.81 1.52 -20.95
N ILE A 181 -9.76 0.80 -20.34
CA ILE A 181 -10.41 -0.38 -20.93
C ILE A 181 -11.36 0.02 -22.07
N GLU A 182 -12.10 1.11 -21.91
CA GLU A 182 -13.00 1.68 -22.94
C GLU A 182 -12.22 2.15 -24.18
N SER A 183 -11.08 2.83 -23.99
CA SER A 183 -10.22 3.35 -25.08
C SER A 183 -9.28 2.30 -25.70
N TYR A 184 -9.08 1.16 -25.03
CA TYR A 184 -8.23 0.08 -25.50
C TYR A 184 -8.77 -0.57 -26.79
N THR A 185 -7.87 -1.02 -27.66
CA THR A 185 -8.19 -1.86 -28.84
C THR A 185 -7.24 -3.04 -28.88
N THR A 186 -7.76 -4.25 -29.08
CA THR A 186 -6.94 -5.47 -29.13
C THR A 186 -6.09 -5.53 -30.41
N PRO A 187 -4.75 -5.69 -30.29
CA PRO A 187 -3.89 -5.89 -31.46
C PRO A 187 -4.20 -7.19 -32.21
N HIS A 188 -4.03 -7.19 -33.53
CA HIS A 188 -4.21 -8.39 -34.35
C HIS A 188 -3.34 -9.56 -33.84
N GLY A 189 -3.96 -10.73 -33.67
CA GLY A 189 -3.29 -11.95 -33.20
C GLY A 189 -3.10 -12.06 -31.68
N ALA A 190 -3.62 -11.12 -30.88
CA ALA A 190 -3.68 -11.21 -29.43
C ALA A 190 -5.13 -11.39 -28.94
N THR A 191 -5.31 -11.97 -27.74
CA THR A 191 -6.60 -11.95 -27.03
C THR A 191 -6.64 -10.78 -26.05
N LEU A 192 -7.83 -10.21 -25.84
CA LEU A 192 -8.08 -9.09 -24.92
C LEU A 192 -7.48 -9.38 -23.54
N SER A 193 -7.88 -10.49 -22.91
CA SER A 193 -7.52 -10.83 -21.52
C SER A 193 -6.01 -10.92 -21.30
N ARG A 194 -5.27 -11.45 -22.28
CA ARG A 194 -3.81 -11.59 -22.22
C ARG A 194 -3.12 -10.24 -22.39
N HIS A 195 -3.41 -9.52 -23.46
CA HIS A 195 -2.69 -8.29 -23.82
C HIS A 195 -3.02 -7.12 -22.89
N LEU A 196 -4.30 -6.95 -22.53
CA LEU A 196 -4.77 -5.95 -21.56
C LEU A 196 -4.04 -6.10 -20.22
N THR A 197 -3.93 -7.33 -19.70
CA THR A 197 -3.28 -7.60 -18.41
C THR A 197 -1.75 -7.45 -18.47
N SER A 198 -1.10 -8.05 -19.47
CA SER A 198 0.37 -8.18 -19.48
C SER A 198 1.11 -6.94 -19.97
N VAL A 199 0.47 -6.12 -20.81
CA VAL A 199 1.07 -4.91 -21.41
C VAL A 199 0.38 -3.66 -20.87
N VAL A 200 -0.90 -3.48 -21.20
CA VAL A 200 -1.60 -2.19 -20.98
C VAL A 200 -1.67 -1.83 -19.50
N LEU A 201 -2.26 -2.70 -18.67
CA LEU A 201 -2.40 -2.50 -17.22
C LEU A 201 -1.03 -2.41 -16.56
N LYS A 202 -0.07 -3.25 -16.97
CA LYS A 202 1.29 -3.26 -16.40
C LYS A 202 1.94 -1.87 -16.51
N ASN A 203 1.95 -1.27 -17.71
CA ASN A 203 2.56 0.03 -17.95
C ASN A 203 1.89 1.14 -17.11
N GLN A 204 0.55 1.10 -16.95
CA GLN A 204 -0.16 2.06 -16.09
C GLN A 204 0.22 1.91 -14.61
N ILE A 205 0.27 0.67 -14.11
CA ILE A 205 0.60 0.35 -12.69
C ILE A 205 2.02 0.78 -12.37
N GLU A 206 2.98 0.52 -13.27
CA GLU A 206 4.38 0.91 -13.11
C GLU A 206 4.52 2.44 -13.05
N TYR A 207 3.82 3.19 -13.90
CA TYR A 207 3.79 4.65 -13.84
C TYR A 207 3.19 5.19 -12.52
N LEU A 208 2.02 4.69 -12.10
CA LEU A 208 1.39 5.12 -10.84
C LEU A 208 2.30 4.83 -9.63
N THR A 209 2.91 3.64 -9.60
CA THR A 209 3.85 3.22 -8.55
C THR A 209 5.10 4.11 -8.51
N ALA A 210 5.61 4.53 -9.68
CA ALA A 210 6.74 5.44 -9.77
C ALA A 210 6.41 6.87 -9.30
N CYS A 211 5.17 7.33 -9.51
CA CYS A 211 4.68 8.62 -9.02
C CYS A 211 4.46 8.62 -7.50
N ARG A 212 3.78 7.60 -6.96
CA ARG A 212 3.58 7.42 -5.51
C ARG A 212 3.34 5.94 -5.18
N PRO A 213 3.97 5.39 -4.13
CA PRO A 213 3.75 4.01 -3.68
C PRO A 213 2.26 3.70 -3.49
N MET A 214 1.79 2.58 -4.05
CA MET A 214 0.37 2.20 -3.99
C MET A 214 -0.06 1.88 -2.55
N CYS A 215 -1.23 2.38 -2.13
CA CYS A 215 -1.86 1.92 -0.89
C CYS A 215 -2.40 0.49 -1.04
N PHE A 216 -2.73 -0.16 0.08
CA PHE A 216 -3.17 -1.55 0.09
C PHE A 216 -4.48 -1.76 -0.70
N SER A 217 -5.46 -0.87 -0.55
CA SER A 217 -6.71 -0.87 -1.34
C SER A 217 -6.48 -0.74 -2.86
N MET A 218 -5.55 0.11 -3.32
CA MET A 218 -5.17 0.15 -4.74
C MET A 218 -4.62 -1.21 -5.20
N GLY A 219 -3.72 -1.82 -4.41
CA GLY A 219 -3.15 -3.14 -4.71
C GLY A 219 -4.21 -4.25 -4.79
N ASN A 220 -5.15 -4.24 -3.85
CA ASN A 220 -6.27 -5.19 -3.77
C ASN A 220 -7.24 -5.02 -4.95
N ALA A 221 -7.64 -3.77 -5.25
CA ALA A 221 -8.47 -3.43 -6.40
C ALA A 221 -7.82 -3.86 -7.73
N ILE A 222 -6.51 -3.68 -7.89
CA ILE A 222 -5.74 -4.13 -9.05
C ILE A 222 -5.68 -5.67 -9.14
N ARG A 223 -5.51 -6.39 -8.01
CA ARG A 223 -5.56 -7.87 -7.97
C ARG A 223 -6.95 -8.37 -8.39
N TRP A 224 -8.01 -7.77 -7.86
CA TRP A 224 -9.39 -8.07 -8.22
C TRP A 224 -9.66 -7.80 -9.72
N LEU A 225 -9.26 -6.64 -10.25
CA LEU A 225 -9.49 -6.31 -11.66
C LEU A 225 -8.77 -7.30 -12.61
N LYS A 226 -7.53 -7.68 -12.29
CA LYS A 226 -6.79 -8.71 -13.04
C LYS A 226 -7.50 -10.07 -13.00
N LEU A 227 -8.09 -10.43 -11.86
CA LEU A 227 -8.91 -11.65 -11.75
C LEU A 227 -10.17 -11.57 -12.64
N GLN A 228 -10.88 -10.44 -12.66
CA GLN A 228 -12.05 -10.27 -13.55
C GLN A 228 -11.65 -10.36 -15.03
N ILE A 229 -10.55 -9.72 -15.45
CA ILE A 229 -10.05 -9.82 -16.82
C ILE A 229 -9.69 -11.28 -17.17
N SER A 230 -9.17 -12.08 -16.22
CA SER A 230 -8.89 -13.50 -16.46
C SER A 230 -10.14 -14.40 -16.56
N LYS A 231 -11.31 -13.91 -16.11
CA LYS A 231 -12.61 -14.60 -16.18
C LYS A 231 -13.42 -14.24 -17.44
N VAL A 232 -12.96 -13.26 -18.23
CA VAL A 232 -13.61 -12.88 -19.51
C VAL A 232 -13.46 -14.03 -20.50
N ASP A 233 -14.59 -14.43 -21.10
CA ASP A 233 -14.65 -15.47 -22.12
C ASP A 233 -13.90 -15.03 -23.40
N ILE A 234 -13.22 -15.99 -24.04
CA ILE A 234 -12.41 -15.76 -25.25
C ILE A 234 -13.31 -15.58 -26.47
N ASP A 235 -14.50 -16.19 -26.47
CA ASP A 235 -15.45 -16.13 -27.59
C ASP A 235 -16.35 -14.88 -27.53
N LEU A 236 -16.28 -14.08 -26.45
CA LEU A 236 -17.06 -12.86 -26.27
C LEU A 236 -16.47 -11.70 -27.09
N PRO A 237 -17.27 -10.91 -27.83
CA PRO A 237 -16.79 -9.75 -28.56
C PRO A 237 -16.11 -8.71 -27.65
N ASP A 238 -15.01 -8.12 -28.13
CA ASP A 238 -14.22 -7.08 -27.45
C ASP A 238 -15.08 -5.92 -26.87
N ALA A 239 -16.18 -5.56 -27.54
CA ALA A 239 -17.08 -4.50 -27.09
C ALA A 239 -17.89 -4.91 -25.85
N ASP A 240 -18.46 -6.12 -25.86
CA ASP A 240 -19.24 -6.66 -24.75
C ASP A 240 -18.35 -7.00 -23.55
N ALA A 241 -17.14 -7.54 -23.81
CA ALA A 241 -16.12 -7.78 -22.80
C ALA A 241 -15.71 -6.49 -22.05
N LYS A 242 -15.48 -5.37 -22.78
CA LYS A 242 -15.19 -4.06 -22.16
C LYS A 242 -16.36 -3.55 -21.34
N LYS A 243 -17.58 -3.68 -21.86
CA LYS A 243 -18.81 -3.27 -21.15
C LYS A 243 -18.97 -4.06 -19.84
N GLN A 244 -18.84 -5.38 -19.88
CA GLN A 244 -18.90 -6.25 -18.70
C GLN A 244 -17.83 -5.88 -17.66
N LEU A 245 -16.60 -5.59 -18.08
CA LEU A 245 -15.55 -5.12 -17.17
C LEU A 245 -15.86 -3.74 -16.56
N GLY A 246 -16.44 -2.83 -17.34
CA GLY A 246 -16.89 -1.52 -16.86
C GLY A 246 -18.01 -1.61 -15.82
N GLU A 247 -19.03 -2.43 -16.08
CA GLU A 247 -20.13 -2.71 -15.15
C GLU A 247 -19.63 -3.40 -13.87
N ALA A 248 -18.69 -4.35 -13.98
CA ALA A 248 -18.06 -4.99 -12.83
C ALA A 248 -17.27 -3.98 -11.96
N ILE A 249 -16.56 -3.02 -12.57
CA ILE A 249 -15.87 -1.94 -11.84
C ILE A 249 -16.88 -1.06 -11.08
N ASP A 250 -17.98 -0.67 -11.72
CA ASP A 250 -19.01 0.16 -11.08
C ASP A 250 -19.66 -0.57 -9.89
N ALA A 251 -19.99 -1.86 -10.05
CA ALA A 251 -20.53 -2.70 -8.97
C ALA A 251 -19.54 -2.83 -7.80
N TYR A 252 -18.25 -3.07 -8.08
CA TYR A 252 -17.22 -3.18 -7.05
C TYR A 252 -17.05 -1.88 -6.25
N LEU A 253 -17.05 -0.73 -6.92
CA LEU A 253 -17.00 0.59 -6.26
C LEU A 253 -18.28 0.87 -5.45
N HIS A 254 -19.45 0.47 -5.96
CA HIS A 254 -20.69 0.61 -5.22
C HIS A 254 -20.66 -0.21 -3.93
N GLU A 255 -20.33 -1.50 -4.00
CA GLU A 255 -20.32 -2.38 -2.84
C GLU A 255 -19.18 -2.10 -1.86
N ARG A 256 -17.92 -2.14 -2.31
CA ARG A 256 -16.73 -2.13 -1.45
C ARG A 256 -16.29 -0.73 -1.01
N VAL A 257 -16.86 0.33 -1.57
CA VAL A 257 -16.60 1.72 -1.16
C VAL A 257 -17.88 2.42 -0.70
N THR A 258 -18.91 2.49 -1.54
CA THR A 258 -20.10 3.32 -1.23
C THR A 258 -20.97 2.70 -0.13
N LEU A 259 -21.38 1.44 -0.28
CA LEU A 259 -22.20 0.75 0.72
C LEU A 259 -21.39 0.48 1.98
N ALA A 260 -20.10 0.14 1.85
CA ALA A 260 -19.21 -0.08 2.97
C ALA A 260 -19.10 1.15 3.90
N ASP A 261 -18.87 2.34 3.33
CA ASP A 261 -18.88 3.60 4.09
C ASP A 261 -20.20 3.82 4.82
N ILE A 262 -21.35 3.64 4.16
CA ILE A 262 -22.67 3.89 4.76
C ILE A 262 -22.89 2.99 5.98
N VAL A 263 -22.54 1.70 5.88
CA VAL A 263 -22.69 0.74 6.98
C VAL A 263 -21.74 1.09 8.14
N ILE A 264 -20.46 1.34 7.86
CA ILE A 264 -19.46 1.66 8.89
C ILE A 264 -19.81 2.97 9.60
N VAL A 265 -20.18 4.02 8.86
CA VAL A 265 -20.59 5.32 9.39
C VAL A 265 -21.81 5.19 10.28
N LYS A 266 -22.82 4.41 9.87
CA LYS A 266 -24.00 4.15 10.69
C LYS A 266 -23.63 3.39 11.96
N THR A 267 -22.91 2.26 11.85
CA THR A 267 -22.53 1.44 13.01
C THR A 267 -21.68 2.22 14.02
N ALA A 268 -20.73 3.02 13.54
CA ALA A 268 -19.91 3.88 14.39
C ALA A 268 -20.71 5.01 15.06
N ALA A 269 -21.69 5.59 14.35
CA ALA A 269 -22.61 6.59 14.93
C ALA A 269 -23.53 5.95 15.98
N ASP A 270 -24.05 4.75 15.72
CA ASP A 270 -24.91 3.98 16.62
C ASP A 270 -24.18 3.63 17.93
N MET A 271 -22.86 3.39 17.90
CA MET A 271 -22.02 3.08 19.06
C MET A 271 -21.76 4.24 20.04
N LEU A 272 -22.02 5.49 19.65
CA LEU A 272 -21.88 6.65 20.55
C LEU A 272 -23.10 6.80 21.46
N THR A 273 -22.91 7.26 22.69
CA THR A 273 -23.98 7.55 23.64
C THR A 273 -24.05 9.04 23.99
N ASP A 274 -25.11 9.44 24.68
CA ASP A 274 -25.15 10.77 25.28
C ASP A 274 -24.06 10.93 26.35
N ASP A 275 -23.57 12.16 26.47
CA ASP A 275 -22.48 12.63 27.32
C ASP A 275 -21.10 11.97 27.04
N ASP A 276 -20.95 11.29 25.90
CA ASP A 276 -19.67 10.75 25.43
C ASP A 276 -18.60 11.85 25.21
N VAL A 277 -17.34 11.45 25.44
CA VAL A 277 -16.16 12.28 25.21
C VAL A 277 -15.23 11.52 24.27
N VAL A 278 -15.41 11.77 22.97
CA VAL A 278 -14.75 11.02 21.90
C VAL A 278 -13.43 11.66 21.53
N VAL A 279 -12.32 10.92 21.64
CA VAL A 279 -11.02 11.34 21.12
C VAL A 279 -10.88 10.87 19.68
N THR A 280 -10.38 11.73 18.78
CA THR A 280 -10.04 11.36 17.40
C THR A 280 -8.71 11.98 16.97
N TYR A 281 -8.11 11.43 15.91
CA TYR A 281 -6.82 11.85 15.38
C TYR A 281 -6.92 12.43 13.96
N ALA A 282 -6.29 13.59 13.76
CA ALA A 282 -6.16 14.31 12.51
C ALA A 282 -7.52 14.47 11.80
N ARG A 283 -7.62 14.03 10.54
CA ARG A 283 -8.88 13.93 9.81
C ARG A 283 -8.94 12.62 9.05
N HIS A 284 -9.99 11.83 9.29
CA HIS A 284 -10.37 10.71 8.43
C HIS A 284 -11.85 10.80 8.02
N ARG A 285 -12.14 10.39 6.77
CA ARG A 285 -13.48 10.52 6.15
C ARG A 285 -14.56 9.75 6.92
N LEU A 286 -14.30 8.50 7.27
CA LEU A 286 -15.23 7.66 8.06
C LEU A 286 -15.55 8.28 9.42
N VAL A 287 -14.53 8.73 10.16
CA VAL A 287 -14.71 9.28 11.51
C VAL A 287 -15.47 10.60 11.47
N GLU A 288 -15.15 11.48 10.51
CA GLU A 288 -15.89 12.73 10.30
C GLU A 288 -17.37 12.46 9.96
N ARG A 289 -17.65 11.50 9.06
CA ARG A 289 -19.02 11.12 8.71
C ARG A 289 -19.77 10.49 9.88
N ALA A 290 -19.12 9.61 10.66
CA ALA A 290 -19.72 8.97 11.84
C ALA A 290 -20.10 9.98 12.94
N LEU A 291 -19.21 10.93 13.25
CA LEU A 291 -19.47 11.97 14.25
C LEU A 291 -20.56 12.93 13.79
N LEU A 292 -20.52 13.39 12.53
CA LEU A 292 -21.58 14.23 11.96
C LEU A 292 -22.93 13.50 11.93
N ARG A 293 -22.92 12.19 11.64
CA ARG A 293 -24.12 11.35 11.61
C ARG A 293 -24.72 11.19 13.01
N ALA A 294 -23.92 10.81 14.01
CA ALA A 294 -24.37 10.71 15.40
C ALA A 294 -24.99 12.01 15.91
N ARG A 295 -24.45 13.17 15.52
CA ARG A 295 -25.03 14.47 15.85
C ARG A 295 -26.37 14.71 15.16
N ALA A 296 -26.49 14.34 13.88
CA ALA A 296 -27.75 14.43 13.13
C ALA A 296 -28.83 13.48 13.67
N ASP A 297 -28.44 12.31 14.19
CA ASP A 297 -29.33 11.37 14.90
C ASP A 297 -29.67 11.85 16.34
N GLY A 298 -29.30 13.08 16.72
CA GLY A 298 -29.72 13.74 17.96
C GLY A 298 -28.79 13.58 19.16
N LYS A 299 -27.69 12.83 19.04
CA LYS A 299 -26.80 12.51 20.17
C LYS A 299 -26.04 13.74 20.68
N ARG A 300 -25.82 13.79 21.99
CA ARG A 300 -25.14 14.88 22.71
C ARG A 300 -23.80 14.37 23.22
N PHE A 301 -22.72 14.66 22.51
CA PHE A 301 -21.36 14.27 22.88
C PHE A 301 -20.39 15.42 22.58
N ARG A 302 -19.16 15.36 23.09
CA ARG A 302 -18.07 16.28 22.75
C ARG A 302 -16.88 15.54 22.15
N VAL A 303 -16.09 16.24 21.35
CA VAL A 303 -14.93 15.67 20.65
C VAL A 303 -13.64 16.34 21.13
N VAL A 304 -12.61 15.54 21.40
CA VAL A 304 -11.23 16.01 21.54
C VAL A 304 -10.49 15.58 20.27
N LEU A 305 -10.16 16.56 19.42
CA LEU A 305 -9.41 16.33 18.19
C LEU A 305 -7.94 16.63 18.45
N VAL A 306 -7.10 15.60 18.37
CA VAL A 306 -5.65 15.72 18.36
C VAL A 306 -5.19 15.72 16.90
N ASP A 307 -4.29 16.61 16.49
CA ASP A 307 -3.88 16.76 15.09
C ASP A 307 -2.38 16.50 14.88
N ASP A 308 -2.01 16.23 13.63
CA ASP A 308 -0.62 16.16 13.22
C ASP A 308 -0.04 17.59 13.13
N PRO A 309 1.12 17.88 13.76
CA PRO A 309 1.65 19.24 13.84
C PRO A 309 2.11 19.83 12.50
N PHE A 310 2.30 18.99 11.48
CA PHE A 310 2.88 19.31 10.19
C PHE A 310 1.85 19.51 9.06
N GLU A 311 0.82 18.68 9.00
CA GLU A 311 -0.25 18.71 8.00
C GLU A 311 -1.51 19.44 8.49
N ARG A 312 -1.82 19.37 9.79
CA ARG A 312 -2.95 20.05 10.45
C ARG A 312 -4.30 19.88 9.74
N VAL A 313 -4.53 18.69 9.17
CA VAL A 313 -5.75 18.35 8.43
C VAL A 313 -6.98 18.26 9.34
N GLY A 314 -6.78 18.02 10.63
CA GLY A 314 -7.80 18.05 11.67
C GLY A 314 -8.42 19.43 11.89
N LEU A 315 -7.75 20.53 11.55
CA LEU A 315 -8.35 21.88 11.60
C LEU A 315 -9.63 21.98 10.74
N THR A 316 -9.64 21.35 9.57
CA THR A 316 -10.84 21.30 8.69
C THR A 316 -11.93 20.41 9.30
N HIS A 317 -11.54 19.30 9.93
CA HIS A 317 -12.46 18.39 10.61
C HIS A 317 -13.14 19.07 11.82
N ALA A 318 -12.37 19.76 12.66
CA ALA A 318 -12.85 20.53 13.80
C ALA A 318 -13.85 21.62 13.38
N LYS A 319 -13.55 22.37 12.31
CA LYS A 319 -14.47 23.38 11.75
C LYS A 319 -15.80 22.76 11.30
N ARG A 320 -15.77 21.60 10.64
CA ARG A 320 -16.99 20.91 10.17
C ARG A 320 -17.84 20.37 11.33
N LEU A 321 -17.21 19.81 12.36
CA LEU A 321 -17.89 19.35 13.57
C LEU A 321 -18.52 20.52 14.35
N SER A 322 -17.77 21.62 14.53
CA SER A 322 -18.26 22.83 15.20
C SER A 322 -19.43 23.48 14.44
N ALA A 323 -19.37 23.53 13.11
CA ALA A 323 -20.48 23.99 12.27
C ALA A 323 -21.74 23.11 12.37
N ALA A 324 -21.60 21.82 12.70
CA ALA A 324 -22.72 20.92 13.02
C ALA A 324 -23.16 20.99 14.50
N GLY A 325 -22.63 21.94 15.27
CA GLY A 325 -22.96 22.14 16.68
C GLY A 325 -22.41 21.06 17.62
N VAL A 326 -21.35 20.35 17.24
CA VAL A 326 -20.60 19.45 18.13
C VAL A 326 -19.54 20.29 18.87
N PRO A 327 -19.47 20.25 20.21
CA PRO A 327 -18.37 20.88 20.95
C PRO A 327 -17.04 20.17 20.64
N VAL A 328 -16.03 20.92 20.18
CA VAL A 328 -14.70 20.39 19.85
C VAL A 328 -13.62 21.10 20.66
N ALA A 329 -12.81 20.33 21.38
CA ALA A 329 -11.50 20.77 21.86
C ALA A 329 -10.44 20.35 20.84
N TYR A 330 -9.57 21.27 20.42
CA TYR A 330 -8.55 21.02 19.39
C TYR A 330 -7.14 21.11 19.98
N SER A 331 -6.35 20.06 19.82
CA SER A 331 -4.93 20.00 20.16
C SER A 331 -4.13 19.85 18.87
N HIS A 332 -3.11 20.70 18.70
CA HIS A 332 -2.37 20.84 17.45
C HIS A 332 -1.13 19.95 17.35
N ASP A 333 -0.84 19.17 18.41
CA ASP A 333 0.27 18.23 18.50
C ASP A 333 -0.06 17.06 19.45
N LEU A 334 0.89 16.12 19.56
CA LEU A 334 0.83 14.95 20.42
C LEU A 334 1.45 15.20 21.83
N GLY A 335 1.90 16.43 22.14
CA GLY A 335 2.62 16.73 23.38
C GLY A 335 1.75 16.60 24.64
N ALA A 336 0.47 16.95 24.52
CA ALA A 336 -0.49 16.92 25.63
C ALA A 336 -1.37 15.64 25.67
N LEU A 337 -0.97 14.55 24.99
CA LEU A 337 -1.82 13.35 24.81
C LEU A 337 -2.50 12.85 26.08
N ARG A 338 -1.74 12.62 27.17
CA ARG A 338 -2.32 12.08 28.41
C ARG A 338 -3.41 12.98 29.00
N THR A 339 -3.25 14.30 28.90
CA THR A 339 -4.24 15.30 29.33
C THR A 339 -5.43 15.35 28.38
N ASN A 340 -5.19 15.28 27.07
CA ASN A 340 -6.25 15.28 26.04
C ASN A 340 -7.16 14.05 26.14
N LEU A 341 -6.60 12.89 26.51
CA LEU A 341 -7.34 11.64 26.71
C LEU A 341 -7.93 11.52 28.14
N GLN A 342 -7.59 12.43 29.06
CA GLN A 342 -8.08 12.37 30.44
C GLN A 342 -9.57 12.73 30.51
N GLY A 343 -10.39 11.77 30.95
CA GLY A 343 -11.86 11.92 30.96
C GLY A 343 -12.51 11.74 29.59
N ALA A 344 -11.79 11.15 28.62
CA ALA A 344 -12.39 10.57 27.43
C ALA A 344 -13.18 9.29 27.78
N THR A 345 -14.19 8.93 26.99
CA THR A 345 -14.96 7.68 27.14
C THR A 345 -14.59 6.65 26.08
N CYS A 346 -14.18 7.09 24.89
CA CYS A 346 -13.66 6.25 23.83
C CYS A 346 -12.72 7.01 22.89
N VAL A 347 -11.94 6.26 22.14
CA VAL A 347 -11.08 6.76 21.07
C VAL A 347 -11.57 6.18 19.76
N LEU A 348 -11.85 7.05 18.78
CA LEU A 348 -12.35 6.69 17.46
C LEU A 348 -11.30 7.06 16.42
N ILE A 349 -10.64 6.05 15.87
CA ILE A 349 -9.62 6.17 14.82
C ILE A 349 -10.10 5.46 13.55
N ALA A 350 -9.38 5.63 12.46
CA ALA A 350 -9.57 4.84 11.25
C ALA A 350 -8.25 4.28 10.75
N ALA A 351 -8.33 3.12 10.10
CA ALA A 351 -7.19 2.43 9.53
C ALA A 351 -7.11 2.67 8.01
N GLU A 352 -5.90 2.93 7.53
CA GLU A 352 -5.55 2.95 6.11
C GLU A 352 -5.29 1.53 5.58
N ALA A 353 -4.96 0.58 6.47
CA ALA A 353 -5.00 -0.87 6.22
C ALA A 353 -5.10 -1.71 7.50
N MET A 354 -5.55 -2.95 7.36
CA MET A 354 -5.49 -3.98 8.40
C MET A 354 -4.60 -5.15 7.95
N PHE A 355 -3.56 -5.45 8.72
CA PHE A 355 -2.69 -6.62 8.48
C PHE A 355 -3.31 -7.91 9.06
N SER A 356 -2.93 -9.07 8.51
CA SER A 356 -3.39 -10.40 8.98
C SER A 356 -3.14 -10.69 10.46
N ASN A 357 -2.12 -10.09 11.08
CA ASN A 357 -1.89 -10.22 12.53
C ASN A 357 -2.81 -9.32 13.38
N GLY A 358 -3.74 -8.59 12.77
CA GLY A 358 -4.62 -7.63 13.43
C GLY A 358 -3.97 -6.28 13.72
N ALA A 359 -2.76 -6.01 13.21
CA ALA A 359 -2.17 -4.69 13.34
C ALA A 359 -2.88 -3.68 12.43
N VAL A 360 -3.24 -2.53 13.00
CA VAL A 360 -3.79 -1.37 12.29
C VAL A 360 -2.62 -0.61 11.65
N TYR A 361 -2.70 -0.38 10.35
CA TYR A 361 -1.87 0.59 9.65
C TYR A 361 -2.65 1.89 9.52
N ALA A 362 -2.12 3.00 10.05
CA ALA A 362 -2.81 4.29 10.08
C ALA A 362 -1.80 5.43 9.98
N ARG A 363 -2.27 6.68 10.01
CA ARG A 363 -1.41 7.88 10.01
C ARG A 363 -0.46 7.87 11.22
N ALA A 364 0.79 8.26 11.02
CA ALA A 364 1.79 8.33 12.08
C ALA A 364 1.30 9.19 13.26
N GLY A 365 1.38 8.66 14.49
CA GLY A 365 0.79 9.22 15.71
C GLY A 365 -0.46 8.46 16.21
N THR A 366 -1.01 7.54 15.40
CA THR A 366 -2.14 6.69 15.80
C THR A 366 -1.71 5.69 16.88
N CYS A 367 -0.49 5.15 16.77
CA CYS A 367 0.05 4.21 17.76
C CYS A 367 0.29 4.87 19.12
N ASP A 368 0.74 6.12 19.14
CA ASP A 368 0.93 6.90 20.37
C ASP A 368 -0.41 7.14 21.09
N ILE A 369 -1.43 7.54 20.34
CA ILE A 369 -2.80 7.71 20.86
C ILE A 369 -3.35 6.39 21.39
N ALA A 370 -3.23 5.30 20.65
CA ALA A 370 -3.74 3.99 21.06
C ALA A 370 -3.01 3.43 22.29
N THR A 371 -1.70 3.72 22.43
CA THR A 371 -0.90 3.35 23.61
C THR A 371 -1.37 4.10 24.85
N VAL A 372 -1.46 5.43 24.80
CA VAL A 372 -1.94 6.24 25.94
C VAL A 372 -3.40 5.94 26.27
N ALA A 373 -4.23 5.65 25.28
CA ALA A 373 -5.60 5.20 25.48
C ALA A 373 -5.67 3.88 26.25
N ARG A 374 -4.80 2.92 25.91
CA ARG A 374 -4.72 1.62 26.58
C ARG A 374 -4.28 1.76 28.04
N ASP A 375 -3.31 2.62 28.33
CA ASP A 375 -2.86 2.93 29.70
C ASP A 375 -3.98 3.56 30.55
N LEU A 376 -4.84 4.36 29.92
CA LEU A 376 -6.03 4.96 30.53
C LEU A 376 -7.28 4.04 30.47
N GLN A 377 -7.11 2.77 30.06
CA GLN A 377 -8.17 1.75 29.95
C GLN A 377 -9.33 2.14 29.01
N LEU A 378 -9.09 3.08 28.08
CA LEU A 378 -10.06 3.54 27.11
C LEU A 378 -10.27 2.52 25.99
N ARG A 379 -11.52 2.45 25.51
CA ARG A 379 -11.90 1.66 24.34
C ARG A 379 -11.43 2.36 23.06
N VAL A 380 -10.54 1.71 22.31
CA VAL A 380 -10.06 2.17 21.00
C VAL A 380 -10.84 1.44 19.90
N VAL A 381 -11.59 2.19 19.10
CA VAL A 381 -12.40 1.70 17.99
C VAL A 381 -11.74 2.13 16.68
N ALA A 382 -11.39 1.16 15.84
CA ALA A 382 -10.84 1.41 14.50
C ALA A 382 -11.93 1.20 13.43
N LEU A 383 -12.18 2.23 12.62
CA LEU A 383 -13.06 2.15 11.45
C LEU A 383 -12.23 1.78 10.21
N CYS A 384 -12.65 0.77 9.44
CA CYS A 384 -11.93 0.34 8.24
C CYS A 384 -12.85 -0.38 7.25
N GLU A 385 -12.84 0.04 5.97
CA GLU A 385 -13.46 -0.71 4.87
C GLU A 385 -12.69 -2.01 4.59
N SER A 386 -13.39 -3.12 4.30
CA SER A 386 -12.73 -4.42 4.08
C SER A 386 -11.75 -4.44 2.88
N ILE A 387 -11.93 -3.55 1.90
CA ILE A 387 -11.00 -3.36 0.77
C ILE A 387 -9.58 -2.96 1.22
N ASN A 388 -9.42 -2.40 2.42
CA ASN A 388 -8.13 -2.02 3.01
C ASN A 388 -7.43 -3.19 3.76
N PHE A 389 -8.03 -4.38 3.83
CA PHE A 389 -7.43 -5.54 4.52
C PHE A 389 -6.32 -6.16 3.65
N THR A 390 -5.26 -6.70 4.26
CA THR A 390 -4.16 -7.33 3.52
C THR A 390 -3.69 -8.63 4.17
N GLU A 391 -3.39 -9.63 3.33
CA GLU A 391 -2.80 -10.91 3.74
C GLU A 391 -1.44 -10.73 4.45
N ARG A 392 -0.76 -9.60 4.22
CA ARG A 392 0.56 -9.29 4.78
C ARG A 392 0.51 -9.12 6.30
N VAL A 393 1.67 -9.23 6.91
CA VAL A 393 1.89 -9.03 8.35
C VAL A 393 2.98 -7.96 8.51
N SER A 394 2.74 -6.98 9.39
CA SER A 394 3.79 -6.05 9.84
C SER A 394 3.99 -6.17 11.33
N ALA A 395 5.26 -6.20 11.76
CA ALA A 395 5.66 -6.19 13.17
C ALA A 395 6.11 -4.80 13.65
N ASP A 396 6.42 -3.89 12.71
CA ASP A 396 6.92 -2.55 12.96
C ASP A 396 6.29 -1.51 12.00
N SER A 397 6.68 -0.24 12.18
CA SER A 397 6.31 0.89 11.33
C SER A 397 7.33 1.17 10.21
N LEU A 398 8.29 0.28 9.95
CA LEU A 398 9.39 0.50 8.99
C LEU A 398 9.37 -0.46 7.79
N THR A 399 8.69 -1.60 7.91
CA THR A 399 8.59 -2.62 6.86
C THR A 399 7.72 -2.15 5.69
N TYR A 400 6.61 -1.47 5.99
CA TYR A 400 5.72 -0.85 5.01
C TYR A 400 5.50 0.60 5.44
N ASN A 401 6.13 1.56 4.77
CA ASN A 401 5.90 2.98 5.03
C ASN A 401 6.29 3.87 3.84
N GLU A 402 5.86 5.13 3.91
CA GLU A 402 6.14 6.19 2.96
C GLU A 402 6.78 7.37 3.70
N ILE A 403 7.86 7.92 3.14
CA ILE A 403 8.51 9.14 3.62
C ILE A 403 7.80 10.36 3.02
N ASP A 404 7.57 11.38 3.85
CA ASP A 404 7.12 12.70 3.42
C ASP A 404 8.20 13.39 2.57
N PRO A 405 7.98 13.64 1.26
CA PRO A 405 8.98 14.26 0.38
C PRO A 405 9.25 15.73 0.71
N GLU A 406 8.36 16.42 1.42
CA GLU A 406 8.56 17.82 1.82
C GLU A 406 9.28 17.94 3.17
N ARG A 407 9.38 16.84 3.92
CA ARG A 407 9.97 16.77 5.28
C ARG A 407 11.00 15.65 5.37
N ASN A 408 11.95 15.70 4.44
CA ASN A 408 13.07 14.77 4.33
C ASN A 408 14.38 15.56 4.16
N SER A 409 15.28 15.45 5.14
CA SER A 409 16.62 16.07 5.14
C SER A 409 17.70 15.00 5.41
N SER A 410 18.97 15.41 5.39
CA SER A 410 20.10 14.54 5.77
C SER A 410 20.11 14.16 7.26
N GLU A 411 19.39 14.89 8.11
CA GLU A 411 19.39 14.72 9.58
C GLU A 411 18.12 14.05 10.09
N ALA A 412 16.98 14.31 9.46
CA ALA A 412 15.68 13.79 9.86
C ALA A 412 14.74 13.64 8.66
N PHE A 413 13.87 12.64 8.72
CA PHE A 413 12.77 12.44 7.78
C PHE A 413 11.49 12.08 8.52
N ARG A 414 10.33 12.47 7.97
CA ARG A 414 9.02 12.14 8.51
C ARG A 414 8.44 10.90 7.82
N LEU A 415 7.99 9.94 8.61
CA LEU A 415 7.12 8.86 8.17
C LEU A 415 5.67 9.34 8.13
N LEU A 416 4.91 8.91 7.12
CA LEU A 416 3.49 9.29 6.98
C LEU A 416 2.55 8.39 7.79
N PHE A 417 2.96 7.14 8.05
CA PHE A 417 2.13 6.12 8.67
C PHE A 417 2.80 5.45 9.88
N ASP A 418 2.03 4.75 10.71
CA ASP A 418 2.53 3.84 11.74
C ASP A 418 1.73 2.52 11.76
N THR A 419 2.30 1.54 12.45
CA THR A 419 1.67 0.24 12.71
C THR A 419 1.32 0.15 14.20
N THR A 420 0.04 0.13 14.51
CA THR A 420 -0.50 -0.07 15.86
C THR A 420 -0.85 -1.55 16.08
N THR A 421 -0.27 -2.21 17.09
CA THR A 421 -0.54 -3.64 17.34
C THR A 421 -1.97 -3.92 17.80
N ASP A 422 -2.47 -5.12 17.51
CA ASP A 422 -3.80 -5.61 17.88
C ASP A 422 -4.16 -5.40 19.36
N LYS A 423 -3.16 -5.47 20.25
CA LYS A 423 -3.30 -5.32 21.71
C LYS A 423 -3.83 -3.96 22.16
N PHE A 424 -3.65 -2.92 21.35
CA PHE A 424 -4.15 -1.57 21.62
C PHE A 424 -5.53 -1.31 21.01
N ILE A 425 -6.02 -2.19 20.14
CA ILE A 425 -7.27 -2.04 19.40
C ILE A 425 -8.37 -2.86 20.08
N SER A 426 -9.41 -2.19 20.59
CA SER A 426 -10.51 -2.87 21.30
C SER A 426 -11.53 -3.48 20.34
N MET A 427 -11.77 -2.82 19.20
CA MET A 427 -12.76 -3.23 18.20
C MET A 427 -12.38 -2.70 16.82
N VAL A 428 -12.64 -3.48 15.78
CA VAL A 428 -12.61 -3.05 14.37
C VAL A 428 -14.04 -3.06 13.84
N VAL A 429 -14.50 -1.92 13.32
CA VAL A 429 -15.81 -1.75 12.70
C VAL A 429 -15.62 -1.80 11.19
N THR A 430 -16.30 -2.75 10.56
CA THR A 430 -16.32 -2.98 9.11
C THR A 430 -17.77 -3.02 8.60
N GLU A 431 -17.96 -3.04 7.30
CA GLU A 431 -19.26 -3.26 6.67
C GLU A 431 -19.83 -4.67 6.93
N LEU A 432 -18.98 -5.60 7.36
CA LEU A 432 -19.37 -6.95 7.81
C LEU A 432 -19.76 -6.98 9.30
N GLY A 433 -19.69 -5.83 9.98
CA GLY A 433 -20.00 -5.67 11.40
C GLY A 433 -18.78 -5.47 12.29
N ASN A 434 -19.02 -5.54 13.60
CA ASN A 434 -18.04 -5.32 14.65
C ASN A 434 -17.24 -6.60 14.92
N SER A 435 -15.91 -6.50 14.92
CA SER A 435 -15.00 -7.65 15.05
C SER A 435 -13.81 -7.33 15.94
N SER A 436 -13.08 -8.37 16.37
CA SER A 436 -11.76 -8.19 16.97
C SER A 436 -10.72 -7.96 15.87
N ALA A 437 -9.68 -7.19 16.15
CA ALA A 437 -8.58 -7.02 15.20
C ALA A 437 -7.93 -8.36 14.78
N LYS A 438 -7.95 -9.37 15.66
CA LYS A 438 -7.48 -10.74 15.36
C LYS A 438 -8.36 -11.51 14.36
N SER A 439 -9.56 -11.02 14.05
CA SER A 439 -10.50 -11.65 13.12
C SER A 439 -10.19 -11.39 11.64
N VAL A 440 -9.22 -10.51 11.33
CA VAL A 440 -8.86 -10.11 9.95
C VAL A 440 -8.62 -11.31 9.01
N PRO A 441 -7.88 -12.38 9.37
CA PRO A 441 -7.69 -13.55 8.48
C PRO A 441 -8.95 -14.42 8.27
N ALA A 442 -9.96 -14.30 9.13
CA ALA A 442 -11.25 -14.96 8.92
C ALA A 442 -12.12 -14.14 7.96
N ILE A 443 -12.08 -12.81 8.08
CA ILE A 443 -12.74 -11.88 7.16
C ILE A 443 -12.13 -11.98 5.75
N LEU A 444 -10.80 -11.99 5.63
CA LEU A 444 -10.11 -12.14 4.34
C LEU A 444 -10.53 -13.41 3.59
N ARG A 445 -10.53 -14.58 4.26
CA ARG A 445 -11.01 -15.83 3.65
C ARG A 445 -12.45 -15.75 3.16
N LYS A 446 -13.35 -15.18 3.96
CA LYS A 446 -14.75 -14.96 3.56
C LYS A 446 -14.86 -14.01 2.35
N LEU A 447 -13.94 -13.08 2.17
CA LEU A 447 -13.90 -12.17 1.01
C LEU A 447 -13.25 -12.79 -0.24
N GLU A 448 -12.54 -13.91 -0.12
CA GLU A 448 -12.04 -14.69 -1.25
C GLU A 448 -13.06 -15.72 -1.76
N GLU A 449 -14.01 -16.11 -0.90
CA GLU A 449 -15.15 -16.98 -1.23
C GLU A 449 -16.30 -16.23 -1.94
N LEU A 450 -16.26 -14.89 -1.99
CA LEU A 450 -17.28 -13.97 -2.55
C LEU A 450 -16.78 -13.26 -3.83
#